data_AF-A0A1H2ZZQ9-F1
#
_entry.id   AF-A0A1H2ZZQ9-F1
#
_cell.length_a   1.000
_cell.length_b   1.000
_cell.length_c   1.000
_cell.angle_alpha   90.00
_cell.angle_beta   90.00
_cell.angle_gamma   90.00
#
_symmetry.space_group_name_H-M   'P 1'
#
loop_
_entity.id
_entity.type
_entity.pdbx_description
1 polymer ?
#
loop_
_entity_poly.entity_id
_entity_poly.type
_entity_poly.pdbx_seq_one_letter_code
_entity_poly.pdbx_strand_id
1 'polypeptide(L)'
;MSTCQEDRMIYHYCSTSGFFNILRNQCLWLTEASFTNDAWENRMLDPVFEQALEELADDGEIERARMDTARDLYYHHSACFIYLGCFSEEGDILPQWRSYADDGQGFAIGFSSREMDFDCSTVHLNADFANKYYLKKVIYMREEYGEQFLPLAKNWIRMRLTRGRHLNDREIRRAIADDAAFSSLRYYCKDASFASEKELRALWLPVLLKDQEGHMAAGNRKAYRQIRFRPEASRLVPYTEMPFAKSAVREVVLGPKNDMKDHLDILKMFLAANGYDDRNVRLRISRSSYR
;
A
#
# COMPACT_ATOMS: atom_id res chain seq x y z
N MET A 1 -11.13 5.54 -16.69
CA MET A 1 -10.95 5.40 -15.23
C MET A 1 -11.76 4.18 -14.83
N SER A 2 -11.13 3.14 -14.30
CA SER A 2 -11.84 1.97 -13.75
C SER A 2 -11.88 2.13 -12.23
N THR A 3 -12.73 3.07 -11.78
CA THR A 3 -13.09 3.18 -10.37
C THR A 3 -13.71 1.86 -9.94
N CYS A 4 -13.52 1.43 -8.69
CA CYS A 4 -14.17 0.22 -8.18
C CYS A 4 -15.69 0.30 -8.43
N GLN A 5 -16.18 -0.53 -9.35
CA GLN A 5 -17.59 -0.51 -9.78
C GLN A 5 -18.53 -1.06 -8.70
N GLU A 6 -18.00 -1.87 -7.78
CA GLU A 6 -18.71 -2.33 -6.60
C GLU A 6 -18.29 -1.53 -5.37
N ASP A 7 -19.28 -0.92 -4.73
CA ASP A 7 -19.13 -0.29 -3.43
C ASP A 7 -19.01 -1.36 -2.36
N ARG A 8 -17.84 -1.44 -1.74
CA ARG A 8 -17.49 -2.43 -0.74
C ARG A 8 -17.03 -1.71 0.52
N MET A 9 -17.32 -2.29 1.68
CA MET A 9 -16.75 -1.81 2.93
C MET A 9 -15.32 -2.32 3.08
N ILE A 10 -14.39 -1.44 3.39
CA ILE A 10 -13.02 -1.78 3.78
C ILE A 10 -12.71 -1.15 5.13
N TYR A 11 -11.91 -1.82 5.96
CA TYR A 11 -11.73 -1.44 7.36
C TYR A 11 -10.29 -1.10 7.68
N HIS A 12 -10.06 0.04 8.30
CA HIS A 12 -8.76 0.41 8.84
C HIS A 12 -8.77 0.23 10.36
N TYR A 13 -7.97 -0.72 10.86
CA TYR A 13 -7.77 -0.92 12.29
C TYR A 13 -6.75 0.08 12.82
N CYS A 14 -7.07 0.72 13.93
CA CYS A 14 -6.19 1.72 14.54
C CYS A 14 -6.40 1.81 16.05
N SER A 15 -5.40 2.36 16.74
CA SER A 15 -5.53 2.74 18.15
C SER A 15 -6.56 3.87 18.33
N THR A 16 -6.95 4.14 19.58
CA THR A 16 -7.82 5.28 19.91
C THR A 16 -7.24 6.63 19.46
N SER A 17 -5.92 6.81 19.57
CA SER A 17 -5.26 8.02 19.08
C SER A 17 -5.24 8.09 17.55
N GLY A 18 -5.08 6.95 16.86
CA GLY A 18 -5.22 6.86 15.41
C GLY A 18 -6.62 7.25 14.96
N PHE A 19 -7.65 6.63 15.56
CA PHE A 19 -9.06 6.94 15.31
C PHE A 19 -9.36 8.43 15.45
N PHE A 20 -8.93 9.03 16.56
CA PHE A 20 -9.11 10.46 16.82
C PHE A 20 -8.48 11.32 15.72
N ASN A 21 -7.22 11.06 15.36
CA ASN A 21 -6.50 11.86 14.38
C ASN A 21 -7.03 11.67 12.95
N ILE A 22 -7.39 10.44 12.57
CA ILE A 22 -7.92 10.12 11.24
C ILE A 22 -9.22 10.88 11.00
N LEU A 23 -10.16 10.83 11.94
CA LEU A 23 -11.46 11.48 11.79
C LEU A 23 -11.38 13.00 11.98
N ARG A 24 -10.55 13.48 12.90
CA ARG A 24 -10.39 14.93 13.12
C ARG A 24 -9.75 15.63 11.93
N ASN A 25 -8.71 15.01 11.35
CA ASN A 25 -7.97 15.61 10.23
C ASN A 25 -8.53 15.19 8.86
N GLN A 26 -9.48 14.26 8.82
CA GLN A 26 -10.11 13.76 7.60
C GLN A 26 -9.10 13.18 6.58
N CYS A 27 -8.04 12.52 7.09
CA CYS A 27 -7.00 11.93 6.27
C CYS A 27 -6.44 10.65 6.87
N LEU A 28 -6.06 9.71 6.01
CA LEU A 28 -5.24 8.56 6.35
C LEU A 28 -3.79 8.85 5.98
N TRP A 29 -2.84 8.31 6.76
CA TRP A 29 -1.43 8.40 6.41
C TRP A 29 -1.00 7.13 5.68
N LEU A 30 -0.49 7.29 4.46
CA LEU A 30 0.20 6.21 3.76
C LEU A 30 1.69 6.35 4.04
N THR A 31 2.28 5.36 4.68
CA THR A 31 3.69 5.38 5.10
C THR A 31 4.56 4.76 4.03
N GLU A 32 5.78 5.27 3.83
CA GLU A 32 6.74 4.65 2.91
C GLU A 32 7.02 3.19 3.33
N ALA A 33 6.94 2.26 2.38
CA ALA A 33 6.86 0.83 2.62
C ALA A 33 8.05 0.26 3.41
N SER A 34 9.24 0.83 3.26
CA SER A 34 10.46 0.40 3.96
C SER A 34 10.41 0.70 5.47
N PHE A 35 9.46 1.52 5.91
CA PHE A 35 9.23 1.86 7.33
C PHE A 35 8.04 1.11 7.95
N THR A 36 7.42 0.20 7.22
CA THR A 36 6.33 -0.65 7.73
C THR A 36 6.89 -1.88 8.44
N ASN A 37 6.05 -2.58 9.22
CA ASN A 37 6.47 -3.76 9.99
C ASN A 37 6.87 -4.95 9.11
N ASP A 38 6.56 -4.88 7.81
CA ASP A 38 6.58 -6.01 6.89
C ASP A 38 7.82 -6.01 5.97
N ALA A 39 9.01 -5.75 6.53
CA ALA A 39 10.25 -5.66 5.76
C ALA A 39 10.58 -6.92 4.91
N TRP A 40 10.05 -8.10 5.28
CA TRP A 40 10.24 -9.37 4.59
C TRP A 40 9.37 -9.53 3.33
N GLU A 41 8.20 -8.88 3.26
CA GLU A 41 7.27 -9.05 2.14
C GLU A 41 7.86 -8.62 0.79
N ASN A 42 8.80 -7.68 0.82
CA ASN A 42 9.52 -7.22 -0.36
C ASN A 42 10.32 -8.33 -1.07
N ARG A 43 10.57 -9.47 -0.40
CA ARG A 43 11.35 -10.60 -0.93
C ARG A 43 10.52 -11.77 -1.45
N MET A 44 9.19 -11.72 -1.33
CA MET A 44 8.30 -12.82 -1.75
C MET A 44 8.40 -13.14 -3.25
N LEU A 45 8.88 -12.21 -4.06
CA LEU A 45 9.06 -12.38 -5.51
C LEU A 45 10.48 -12.74 -5.91
N ASP A 46 11.43 -12.78 -4.96
CA ASP A 46 12.83 -13.08 -5.27
C ASP A 46 13.00 -14.48 -5.91
N PRO A 47 12.33 -15.54 -5.43
CA PRO A 47 12.39 -16.84 -6.10
C PRO A 47 11.84 -16.80 -7.54
N VAL A 48 10.77 -16.05 -7.77
CA VAL A 48 10.16 -15.87 -9.11
C VAL A 48 11.13 -15.12 -10.03
N PHE A 49 11.80 -14.09 -9.51
CA PHE A 49 12.78 -13.33 -10.25
C PHE A 49 13.99 -14.17 -10.63
N GLU A 50 14.59 -14.91 -9.68
CA GLU A 50 15.76 -15.75 -9.94
C GLU A 50 15.42 -16.89 -10.91
N GLN A 51 14.24 -17.51 -10.77
CA GLN A 51 13.77 -18.52 -11.73
C GLN A 51 13.62 -17.92 -13.14
N ALA A 52 12.96 -16.77 -13.27
CA ALA A 52 12.79 -16.11 -14.55
C ALA A 52 14.14 -15.71 -15.18
N LEU A 53 15.12 -15.32 -14.34
CA LEU A 53 16.46 -14.96 -14.78
C LEU A 53 17.23 -16.17 -15.32
N GLU A 54 17.17 -17.31 -14.63
CA GLU A 54 17.83 -18.55 -15.08
C GLU A 54 17.19 -19.07 -16.36
N GLU A 55 15.85 -19.14 -16.42
CA GLU A 55 15.14 -19.60 -17.62
C GLU A 55 15.48 -18.74 -18.85
N LEU A 56 15.54 -17.41 -18.70
CA LEU A 56 15.95 -16.54 -19.80
C LEU A 56 17.41 -16.75 -20.23
N ALA A 57 18.29 -17.09 -19.30
CA ALA A 57 19.69 -17.36 -19.60
C ALA A 57 19.88 -18.72 -20.30
N ASP A 58 19.14 -19.73 -19.87
CA ASP A 58 19.11 -21.07 -20.48
C ASP A 58 18.49 -21.04 -21.88
N ASP A 59 17.42 -20.27 -22.07
CA ASP A 59 16.77 -20.04 -23.37
C ASP A 59 17.64 -19.20 -24.33
N GLY A 60 18.76 -18.64 -23.85
CA GLY A 60 19.65 -17.78 -24.63
C GLY A 60 19.08 -16.39 -24.94
N GLU A 61 17.99 -16.01 -24.28
CA GLU A 61 17.37 -14.68 -24.42
C GLU A 61 18.20 -13.57 -23.74
N ILE A 62 18.97 -13.93 -22.71
CA ILE A 62 19.93 -13.05 -22.06
C ILE A 62 21.30 -13.74 -21.94
N GLU A 63 22.37 -12.96 -22.09
CA GLU A 63 23.73 -13.44 -21.84
C GLU A 63 23.96 -13.64 -20.33
N ARG A 64 24.56 -14.76 -19.93
CA ARG A 64 24.91 -15.04 -18.52
C ARG A 64 25.73 -13.93 -17.87
N ALA A 65 26.60 -13.26 -18.62
CA ALA A 65 27.39 -12.10 -18.15
C ALA A 65 26.52 -10.91 -17.68
N ARG A 66 25.24 -10.85 -18.06
CA ARG A 66 24.31 -9.78 -17.70
C ARG A 66 23.42 -10.11 -16.51
N MET A 67 23.53 -11.31 -15.95
CA MET A 67 22.73 -11.75 -14.80
C MET A 67 23.00 -10.89 -13.57
N ASP A 68 24.26 -10.58 -13.29
CA ASP A 68 24.62 -9.72 -12.15
C ASP A 68 24.09 -8.30 -12.32
N THR A 69 24.06 -7.77 -13.55
CA THR A 69 23.39 -6.50 -13.86
C THR A 69 21.89 -6.58 -13.60
N ALA A 70 21.23 -7.68 -13.98
CA ALA A 70 19.79 -7.85 -13.72
C ALA A 70 19.49 -7.89 -12.20
N ARG A 71 20.31 -8.61 -11.44
CA ARG A 71 20.22 -8.68 -9.97
C ARG A 71 20.42 -7.31 -9.33
N ASP A 72 21.46 -6.60 -9.74
CA ASP A 72 21.74 -5.24 -9.24
C ASP A 72 20.55 -4.30 -9.51
N LEU A 73 19.99 -4.35 -10.72
CA LEU A 73 18.80 -3.58 -11.08
C LEU A 73 17.58 -3.92 -10.21
N TYR A 74 17.39 -5.20 -9.88
CA TYR A 74 16.24 -5.70 -9.13
C TYR A 74 16.35 -5.44 -7.62
N TYR A 75 17.53 -5.63 -7.03
CA TYR A 75 17.77 -5.54 -5.59
C TYR A 75 18.22 -4.14 -5.12
N HIS A 76 18.85 -3.34 -5.98
CA HIS A 76 19.52 -2.10 -5.56
C HIS A 76 19.01 -0.84 -6.29
N HIS A 77 18.37 -0.98 -7.45
CA HIS A 77 17.96 0.16 -8.28
C HIS A 77 16.44 0.29 -8.50
N SER A 78 15.63 -0.11 -7.52
CA SER A 78 14.21 0.26 -7.53
C SER A 78 14.07 1.77 -7.27
N ALA A 79 13.75 2.54 -8.32
CA ALA A 79 13.45 3.97 -8.21
C ALA A 79 12.04 4.25 -7.62
N CYS A 80 11.33 3.19 -7.20
CA CYS A 80 9.95 3.25 -6.78
C CYS A 80 9.88 3.38 -5.26
N PHE A 81 9.69 4.60 -4.79
CA PHE A 81 9.20 4.83 -3.44
C PHE A 81 7.71 4.51 -3.43
N ILE A 82 7.28 3.68 -2.49
CA ILE A 82 5.88 3.29 -2.38
C ILE A 82 5.39 3.65 -1.01
N TYR A 83 4.27 4.36 -0.99
CA TYR A 83 3.57 4.73 0.22
C TYR A 83 2.32 3.89 0.30
N LEU A 84 2.12 3.20 1.42
CA LEU A 84 1.01 2.29 1.60
C LEU A 84 0.26 2.51 2.91
N GLY A 85 -1.01 2.16 2.89
CA GLY A 85 -1.90 2.10 4.04
C GLY A 85 -2.76 0.85 3.96
N CYS A 86 -2.86 0.12 5.06
CA CYS A 86 -3.48 -1.18 5.11
C CYS A 86 -4.94 -1.09 5.54
N PHE A 87 -5.77 -1.91 4.90
CA PHE A 87 -7.17 -2.13 5.21
C PHE A 87 -7.41 -3.63 5.28
N SER A 88 -8.55 -4.02 5.83
CA SER A 88 -9.08 -5.38 5.79
C SER A 88 -10.46 -5.41 5.13
N GLU A 89 -10.84 -6.54 4.54
CA GLU A 89 -12.20 -6.77 4.04
C GLU A 89 -13.23 -6.88 5.19
N GLU A 90 -12.80 -7.13 6.43
CA GLU A 90 -13.70 -7.28 7.57
C GLU A 90 -13.26 -6.44 8.78
N GLY A 91 -14.25 -5.84 9.45
CA GLY A 91 -14.04 -4.97 10.61
C GLY A 91 -14.11 -5.69 11.96
N ASP A 92 -14.01 -7.02 12.00
CA ASP A 92 -13.99 -7.76 13.27
C ASP A 92 -13.15 -9.04 13.20
N ILE A 93 -11.84 -8.86 13.02
CA ILE A 93 -10.85 -9.94 12.92
C ILE A 93 -9.96 -9.93 14.17
N LEU A 94 -9.96 -11.02 14.94
CA LEU A 94 -9.22 -11.13 16.20
C LEU A 94 -7.70 -10.83 16.07
N PRO A 95 -6.97 -11.40 15.09
CA PRO A 95 -5.58 -10.99 14.84
C PRO A 95 -5.38 -9.49 14.60
N GLN A 96 -6.31 -8.84 13.89
CA GLN A 96 -6.22 -7.41 13.58
C GLN A 96 -6.42 -6.54 14.83
N TRP A 97 -7.35 -6.94 15.72
CA TRP A 97 -7.54 -6.29 17.02
C TRP A 97 -6.26 -6.30 17.85
N ARG A 98 -5.59 -7.46 17.91
CA ARG A 98 -4.33 -7.65 18.64
C ARG A 98 -3.21 -6.78 18.10
N SER A 99 -2.99 -6.84 16.79
CA SER A 99 -1.81 -6.25 16.16
C SER A 99 -1.94 -4.74 15.88
N TYR A 100 -3.12 -4.27 15.52
CA TYR A 100 -3.28 -2.93 14.91
C TYR A 100 -4.24 -2.00 15.65
N ALA A 101 -5.00 -2.52 16.62
CA ALA A 101 -5.98 -1.74 17.37
C ALA A 101 -5.77 -1.88 18.89
N ASP A 102 -4.51 -1.72 19.32
CA ASP A 102 -4.11 -1.59 20.71
C ASP A 102 -4.63 -2.72 21.61
N ASP A 103 -4.37 -3.96 21.18
CA ASP A 103 -4.86 -5.19 21.81
C ASP A 103 -6.38 -5.21 22.07
N GLY A 104 -7.15 -4.72 21.09
CA GLY A 104 -8.61 -4.68 21.13
C GLY A 104 -9.20 -3.48 21.88
N GLN A 105 -8.39 -2.53 22.33
CA GLN A 105 -8.87 -1.28 22.95
C GLN A 105 -9.20 -0.20 21.91
N GLY A 106 -8.71 -0.34 20.68
CA GLY A 106 -8.89 0.63 19.59
C GLY A 106 -10.19 0.46 18.79
N PHE A 107 -10.13 0.84 17.52
CA PHE A 107 -11.27 0.89 16.60
C PHE A 107 -10.93 0.30 15.24
N ALA A 108 -11.95 -0.14 14.50
CA ALA A 108 -11.88 -0.36 13.06
C ALA A 108 -12.83 0.62 12.36
N ILE A 109 -12.31 1.44 11.45
CA ILE A 109 -13.09 2.43 10.70
C ILE A 109 -13.47 1.81 9.35
N GLY A 110 -14.76 1.63 9.10
CA GLY A 110 -15.32 1.13 7.85
C GLY A 110 -15.55 2.25 6.85
N PHE A 111 -14.86 2.15 5.72
CA PHE A 111 -14.94 3.08 4.59
C PHE A 111 -15.66 2.45 3.39
N SER A 112 -16.48 3.24 2.70
CA SER A 112 -16.96 2.92 1.35
C SER A 112 -15.82 3.07 0.35
N SER A 113 -15.42 1.99 -0.30
CA SER A 113 -14.36 2.00 -1.32
C SER A 113 -14.67 2.94 -2.49
N ARG A 114 -15.96 3.13 -2.81
CA ARG A 114 -16.43 4.05 -3.87
C ARG A 114 -16.22 5.51 -3.49
N GLU A 115 -16.61 5.89 -2.26
CA GLU A 115 -16.48 7.28 -1.77
C GLU A 115 -15.02 7.68 -1.47
N MET A 116 -14.12 6.69 -1.36
CA MET A 116 -12.68 6.90 -1.24
C MET A 116 -11.98 7.19 -2.57
N ASP A 117 -12.69 7.09 -3.70
CA ASP A 117 -12.20 7.37 -5.06
C ASP A 117 -10.91 6.60 -5.44
N PHE A 118 -10.82 5.33 -5.01
CA PHE A 118 -9.68 4.48 -5.37
C PHE A 118 -9.72 4.08 -6.86
N ASP A 119 -8.53 4.10 -7.49
CA ASP A 119 -8.33 3.44 -8.78
C ASP A 119 -8.06 1.94 -8.55
N CYS A 120 -8.89 1.09 -9.14
CA CYS A 120 -8.77 -0.36 -9.02
C CYS A 120 -8.08 -1.01 -10.25
N SER A 121 -7.73 -0.22 -11.28
CA SER A 121 -6.99 -0.65 -12.49
C SER A 121 -5.53 -1.01 -12.18
N THR A 122 -4.80 -1.49 -13.18
CA THR A 122 -3.36 -1.79 -13.07
C THR A 122 -2.61 -0.61 -12.47
N VAL A 123 -1.75 -0.90 -11.49
CA VAL A 123 -0.95 0.14 -10.84
C VAL A 123 -0.03 0.76 -11.88
N HIS A 124 -0.04 2.08 -11.94
CA HIS A 124 0.91 2.85 -12.73
C HIS A 124 1.62 3.81 -11.79
N LEU A 125 2.88 4.10 -12.05
CA LEU A 125 3.61 5.10 -11.28
C LEU A 125 2.98 6.48 -11.54
N ASN A 126 2.83 7.25 -10.46
CA ASN A 126 2.19 8.56 -10.49
C ASN A 126 3.16 9.62 -11.04
N ALA A 127 3.34 9.64 -12.38
CA ALA A 127 4.15 10.64 -13.07
C ALA A 127 3.45 12.01 -13.18
N ASP A 128 2.12 12.03 -13.19
CA ASP A 128 1.31 13.24 -13.39
C ASP A 128 0.82 13.90 -12.08
N PHE A 129 1.19 13.33 -10.93
CA PHE A 129 0.96 13.89 -9.57
C PHE A 129 -0.49 14.24 -9.21
N ALA A 130 -1.48 13.71 -9.93
CA ALA A 130 -2.84 13.66 -9.40
C ALA A 130 -2.84 12.81 -8.13
N ASN A 131 -3.67 13.16 -7.14
CA ASN A 131 -3.90 12.40 -5.90
C ASN A 131 -4.58 11.06 -6.23
N LYS A 132 -3.85 10.19 -6.92
CA LYS A 132 -4.32 8.93 -7.43
C LYS A 132 -3.83 7.84 -6.51
N TYR A 133 -4.78 7.25 -5.78
CA TYR A 133 -4.53 6.16 -4.86
C TYR A 133 -5.09 4.88 -5.47
N TYR A 134 -4.28 3.83 -5.46
CA TYR A 134 -4.70 2.52 -5.94
C TYR A 134 -5.16 1.67 -4.78
N LEU A 135 -6.24 0.89 -4.95
CA LEU A 135 -6.62 -0.13 -3.97
C LEU A 135 -6.33 -1.51 -4.56
N LYS A 136 -5.47 -2.27 -3.88
CA LYS A 136 -5.11 -3.64 -4.28
C LYS A 136 -5.37 -4.63 -3.17
N LYS A 137 -6.03 -5.74 -3.51
CA LYS A 137 -6.14 -6.88 -2.62
C LYS A 137 -4.77 -7.56 -2.53
N VAL A 138 -4.37 -7.92 -1.31
CA VAL A 138 -3.12 -8.63 -1.09
C VAL A 138 -3.19 -10.03 -1.70
N ILE A 139 -2.13 -10.41 -2.39
CA ILE A 139 -1.91 -11.73 -2.98
C ILE A 139 -1.13 -12.56 -1.96
N TYR A 140 -1.80 -13.56 -1.40
CA TYR A 140 -1.21 -14.47 -0.43
C TYR A 140 -0.44 -15.59 -1.14
N MET A 141 0.88 -15.50 -1.11
CA MET A 141 1.82 -16.38 -1.81
C MET A 141 2.12 -17.63 -0.99
N ARG A 142 2.04 -18.80 -1.64
CA ARG A 142 2.69 -20.06 -1.23
C ARG A 142 3.88 -20.30 -2.16
N GLU A 143 4.84 -21.15 -1.78
CA GLU A 143 6.03 -21.45 -2.61
C GLU A 143 5.67 -21.80 -4.06
N GLU A 144 4.58 -22.55 -4.29
CA GLU A 144 4.11 -22.99 -5.61
C GLU A 144 3.35 -21.91 -6.41
N TYR A 145 2.99 -20.78 -5.80
CA TYR A 145 2.14 -19.73 -6.40
C TYR A 145 2.91 -18.72 -7.26
N GLY A 146 4.23 -18.85 -7.35
CA GLY A 146 5.13 -17.95 -8.07
C GLY A 146 5.02 -18.02 -9.59
N GLU A 147 4.63 -19.18 -10.14
CA GLU A 147 4.70 -19.44 -11.58
C GLU A 147 3.86 -18.47 -12.42
N GLN A 148 2.70 -18.05 -11.93
CA GLN A 148 1.84 -17.11 -12.64
C GLN A 148 2.49 -15.72 -12.84
N PHE A 149 3.49 -15.39 -12.03
CA PHE A 149 4.22 -14.12 -12.13
C PHE A 149 5.51 -14.24 -12.96
N LEU A 150 5.92 -15.44 -13.38
CA LEU A 150 7.09 -15.65 -14.23
C LEU A 150 7.01 -14.85 -15.55
N PRO A 151 5.87 -14.78 -16.27
CA PRO A 151 5.79 -13.97 -17.47
C PRO A 151 6.03 -12.48 -17.20
N LEU A 152 5.58 -11.98 -16.05
CA LEU A 152 5.80 -10.59 -15.64
C LEU A 152 7.27 -10.36 -15.27
N ALA A 153 7.89 -11.29 -14.54
CA ALA A 153 9.31 -11.23 -14.20
C ALA A 153 10.20 -11.28 -15.45
N LYS A 154 9.94 -12.22 -16.38
CA LYS A 154 10.69 -12.32 -17.65
C LYS A 154 10.57 -11.04 -18.47
N ASN A 155 9.36 -10.48 -18.58
CA ASN A 155 9.15 -9.21 -19.26
C ASN A 155 9.90 -8.08 -18.56
N TRP A 156 9.85 -8.00 -17.24
CA TRP A 156 10.60 -7.00 -16.47
C TRP A 156 12.11 -7.06 -16.76
N ILE A 157 12.71 -8.26 -16.72
CA ILE A 157 14.13 -8.50 -16.99
C ILE A 157 14.50 -8.06 -18.42
N ARG A 158 13.77 -8.54 -19.43
CA ARG A 158 13.98 -8.17 -20.84
C ARG A 158 13.96 -6.66 -21.02
N MET A 159 12.97 -6.00 -20.44
CA MET A 159 12.80 -4.56 -20.58
C MET A 159 13.91 -3.77 -19.88
N ARG A 160 14.32 -4.18 -18.67
CA ARG A 160 15.36 -3.49 -17.90
C ARG A 160 16.75 -3.69 -18.49
N LEU A 161 17.05 -4.87 -19.02
CA LEU A 161 18.32 -5.13 -19.69
C LEU A 161 18.40 -4.50 -21.08
N THR A 162 17.35 -4.51 -21.89
CA THR A 162 17.40 -3.90 -23.24
C THR A 162 17.50 -2.36 -23.20
N ARG A 163 16.93 -1.73 -22.17
CA ARG A 163 16.82 -0.27 -22.07
C ARG A 163 18.00 0.44 -21.40
N GLY A 164 19.10 -0.25 -21.09
CA GLY A 164 20.35 0.35 -20.59
C GLY A 164 21.09 1.26 -21.58
N ARG A 165 20.48 1.65 -22.72
CA ARG A 165 21.02 2.58 -23.72
C ARG A 165 20.11 3.80 -23.80
N HIS A 166 20.65 4.96 -23.39
CA HIS A 166 20.14 6.33 -23.57
C HIS A 166 18.62 6.47 -23.82
N LEU A 167 17.81 6.43 -22.77
CA LEU A 167 16.40 6.76 -22.85
C LEU A 167 16.20 8.27 -22.69
N ASN A 168 15.37 8.88 -23.55
CA ASN A 168 14.86 10.23 -23.30
C ASN A 168 13.71 10.21 -22.26
N ASP A 169 13.32 11.37 -21.75
CA ASP A 169 12.28 11.49 -20.70
C ASP A 169 10.94 10.81 -21.03
N ARG A 170 10.59 10.68 -22.31
CA ARG A 170 9.35 10.00 -22.75
C ARG A 170 9.49 8.49 -22.67
N GLU A 171 10.67 7.98 -23.00
CA GLU A 171 11.02 6.55 -22.91
C GLU A 171 11.23 6.12 -21.46
N ILE A 172 11.78 7.01 -20.61
CA ILE A 172 11.85 6.83 -19.16
C ILE A 172 10.43 6.68 -18.59
N ARG A 173 9.49 7.57 -18.95
CA ARG A 173 8.08 7.48 -18.53
C ARG A 173 7.38 6.21 -19.00
N ARG A 174 7.62 5.77 -20.24
CA ARG A 174 7.05 4.51 -20.76
C ARG A 174 7.68 3.29 -20.07
N ALA A 175 8.96 3.36 -19.74
CA ALA A 175 9.65 2.29 -19.01
C ALA A 175 9.20 2.16 -17.56
N ILE A 176 8.94 3.28 -16.92
CA ILE A 176 8.32 3.41 -15.60
C ILE A 176 6.93 2.74 -15.55
N ALA A 177 6.11 2.88 -16.60
CA ALA A 177 4.78 2.25 -16.64
C ALA A 177 4.84 0.72 -16.78
N ASP A 178 5.77 0.19 -17.58
CA ASP A 178 5.97 -1.26 -17.75
C ASP A 178 6.65 -1.88 -16.51
N ASP A 179 7.54 -1.13 -15.86
CA ASP A 179 8.22 -1.51 -14.61
C ASP A 179 7.24 -1.68 -13.44
N ALA A 180 6.19 -0.86 -13.39
CA ALA A 180 5.22 -0.87 -12.31
C ALA A 180 4.53 -2.23 -12.14
N ALA A 181 4.29 -3.00 -13.21
CA ALA A 181 3.49 -4.22 -13.14
C ALA A 181 4.13 -5.31 -12.26
N PHE A 182 5.42 -5.62 -12.47
CA PHE A 182 6.13 -6.59 -11.64
C PHE A 182 6.66 -5.96 -10.35
N SER A 183 7.23 -4.75 -10.42
CA SER A 183 7.80 -4.09 -9.23
C SER A 183 6.75 -3.79 -8.17
N SER A 184 5.52 -3.40 -8.55
CA SER A 184 4.47 -3.10 -7.57
C SER A 184 3.95 -4.33 -6.85
N LEU A 185 4.03 -5.53 -7.45
CA LEU A 185 3.60 -6.79 -6.80
C LEU A 185 4.34 -7.02 -5.48
N ARG A 186 5.60 -6.59 -5.36
CA ARG A 186 6.38 -6.68 -4.11
C ARG A 186 5.66 -6.07 -2.90
N TYR A 187 4.77 -5.12 -3.15
CA TYR A 187 4.13 -4.31 -2.11
C TYR A 187 2.68 -4.70 -1.86
N TYR A 188 2.18 -5.72 -2.56
CA TYR A 188 0.89 -6.34 -2.25
C TYR A 188 0.92 -7.87 -2.42
N CYS A 189 2.11 -8.48 -2.42
CA CYS A 189 2.31 -9.92 -2.21
C CYS A 189 2.74 -10.14 -0.76
N LYS A 190 2.14 -11.11 -0.09
CA LYS A 190 2.38 -11.42 1.33
C LYS A 190 2.43 -12.91 1.53
N ASP A 191 3.14 -13.36 2.56
CA ASP A 191 3.16 -14.78 2.93
C ASP A 191 1.74 -15.28 3.27
N ALA A 192 1.42 -16.50 2.83
CA ALA A 192 0.08 -17.07 3.00
C ALA A 192 -0.33 -17.29 4.47
N SER A 193 0.60 -17.33 5.42
CA SER A 193 0.28 -17.38 6.86
C SER A 193 -0.51 -16.16 7.34
N PHE A 194 -0.42 -15.03 6.63
CA PHE A 194 -1.17 -13.81 6.93
C PHE A 194 -2.54 -13.74 6.23
N ALA A 195 -2.99 -14.81 5.55
CA ALA A 195 -4.28 -14.82 4.83
C ALA A 195 -5.48 -14.48 5.74
N SER A 196 -5.36 -14.70 7.05
CA SER A 196 -6.39 -14.32 8.02
C SER A 196 -6.64 -12.82 8.12
N GLU A 197 -5.71 -11.98 7.67
CA GLU A 197 -5.83 -10.51 7.72
C GLU A 197 -6.80 -9.95 6.68
N LYS A 198 -7.08 -10.71 5.59
CA LYS A 198 -7.94 -10.29 4.48
C LYS A 198 -7.59 -8.89 3.96
N GLU A 199 -6.30 -8.68 3.75
CA GLU A 199 -5.71 -7.36 3.60
C GLU A 199 -5.96 -6.75 2.21
N LEU A 200 -6.24 -5.45 2.18
CA LEU A 200 -6.13 -4.61 1.00
C LEU A 200 -5.19 -3.45 1.29
N ARG A 201 -4.45 -2.99 0.28
CA ARG A 201 -3.51 -1.88 0.41
C ARG A 201 -3.94 -0.73 -0.48
N ALA A 202 -4.07 0.44 0.13
CA ALA A 202 -4.04 1.70 -0.60
C ALA A 202 -2.59 2.03 -0.93
N LEU A 203 -2.29 2.30 -2.20
CA LEU A 203 -0.94 2.55 -2.70
C LEU A 203 -0.86 3.92 -3.36
N TRP A 204 0.20 4.67 -3.03
CA TRP A 204 0.63 5.86 -3.74
C TRP A 204 2.10 5.70 -4.16
N LEU A 205 2.36 5.77 -5.46
CA LEU A 205 3.66 5.44 -6.04
C LEU A 205 4.24 6.66 -6.78
N PRO A 206 4.82 7.65 -6.08
CA PRO A 206 5.45 8.78 -6.72
C PRO A 206 6.71 8.35 -7.48
N VAL A 207 6.93 8.94 -8.66
CA VAL A 207 8.22 8.84 -9.35
C VAL A 207 9.17 9.83 -8.69
N LEU A 208 10.21 9.33 -8.00
CA LEU A 208 11.29 10.15 -7.45
C LEU A 208 12.60 9.82 -8.16
N LEU A 209 13.04 10.73 -9.03
CA LEU A 209 14.27 10.54 -9.81
C LEU A 209 15.50 11.00 -9.02
N LYS A 210 16.63 10.39 -9.33
CA LYS A 210 17.97 10.88 -8.94
C LYS A 210 18.63 11.57 -10.13
N ASP A 211 19.51 12.53 -9.87
CA ASP A 211 20.34 13.15 -10.90
C ASP A 211 21.55 12.26 -11.27
N GLN A 212 22.40 12.74 -12.17
CA GLN A 212 23.58 12.01 -12.66
C GLN A 212 24.62 11.72 -11.57
N GLU A 213 24.59 12.47 -10.47
CA GLU A 213 25.49 12.33 -9.33
C GLU A 213 24.88 11.42 -8.24
N GLY A 214 23.63 10.95 -8.46
CA GLY A 214 22.91 10.08 -7.53
C GLY A 214 22.15 10.83 -6.44
N HIS A 215 22.09 12.16 -6.47
CA HIS A 215 21.30 12.95 -5.53
C HIS A 215 19.83 12.98 -5.93
N MET A 216 18.94 13.20 -4.96
CA MET A 216 17.51 13.33 -5.24
C MET A 216 17.24 14.57 -6.10
N ALA A 217 16.66 14.37 -7.29
CA ALA A 217 16.54 15.42 -8.30
C ALA A 217 15.58 16.54 -7.85
N ALA A 218 15.99 17.80 -8.03
CA ALA A 218 15.15 18.98 -7.76
C ALA A 218 13.83 18.98 -8.56
N GLY A 219 13.79 18.28 -9.69
CA GLY A 219 12.60 18.07 -10.52
C GLY A 219 11.44 17.35 -9.81
N ASN A 220 11.68 16.67 -8.69
CA ASN A 220 10.67 15.97 -7.89
C ASN A 220 9.76 16.92 -7.08
N ARG A 221 9.80 18.24 -7.34
CA ARG A 221 9.13 19.31 -6.56
C ARG A 221 7.66 19.04 -6.24
N LYS A 222 6.89 18.42 -7.15
CA LYS A 222 5.48 18.09 -6.92
C LYS A 222 5.33 16.97 -5.87
N ALA A 223 6.14 15.92 -5.95
CA ALA A 223 6.14 14.84 -4.96
C ALA A 223 6.55 15.37 -3.57
N TYR A 224 7.59 16.20 -3.50
CA TYR A 224 8.07 16.78 -2.23
C TYR A 224 7.05 17.65 -1.51
N ARG A 225 6.04 18.17 -2.20
CA ARG A 225 4.94 18.91 -1.58
C ARG A 225 3.89 18.00 -0.93
N GLN A 226 3.81 16.74 -1.36
CA GLN A 226 2.87 15.74 -0.85
C GLN A 226 3.54 14.87 0.23
N ILE A 227 4.84 14.60 0.09
CA ILE A 227 5.62 13.84 1.06
C ILE A 227 5.84 14.70 2.31
N ARG A 228 5.39 14.18 3.44
CA ARG A 228 5.59 14.70 4.79
C ARG A 228 6.48 13.76 5.57
N PHE A 229 6.96 14.24 6.72
CA PHE A 229 7.83 13.46 7.60
C PHE A 229 7.31 13.55 9.03
N ARG A 230 7.33 12.43 9.73
CA ARG A 230 7.11 12.38 11.18
C ARG A 230 8.36 11.84 11.88
N PRO A 231 8.70 12.34 13.07
CA PRO A 231 9.79 11.78 13.84
C PRO A 231 9.36 10.47 14.51
N GLU A 232 10.24 9.47 14.45
CA GLU A 232 10.28 8.33 15.36
C GLU A 232 11.63 8.36 16.10
N ALA A 233 11.78 7.56 17.17
CA ALA A 233 12.88 7.67 18.13
C ALA A 233 14.29 7.84 17.52
N SER A 234 14.58 7.17 16.39
CA SER A 234 15.88 7.23 15.71
C SER A 234 15.82 7.52 14.21
N ARG A 235 14.65 7.88 13.67
CA ARG A 235 14.45 8.01 12.22
C ARG A 235 13.38 9.01 11.84
N LEU A 236 13.51 9.58 10.64
CA LEU A 236 12.44 10.33 9.99
C LEU A 236 11.64 9.35 9.13
N VAL A 237 10.33 9.30 9.36
CA VAL A 237 9.43 8.40 8.62
C VAL A 237 8.66 9.20 7.57
N PRO A 238 8.91 8.96 6.27
CA PRO A 238 8.16 9.59 5.21
C PRO A 238 6.74 9.05 5.16
N TYR A 239 5.77 9.93 4.95
CA TYR A 239 4.38 9.56 4.70
C TYR A 239 3.72 10.57 3.75
N THR A 240 2.58 10.20 3.18
CA THR A 240 1.69 11.13 2.48
C THR A 240 0.32 11.11 3.14
N GLU A 241 -0.40 12.23 3.06
CA GLU A 241 -1.79 12.30 3.51
C GLU A 241 -2.72 11.92 2.35
N MET A 242 -3.56 10.92 2.60
CA MET A 242 -4.66 10.53 1.73
C MET A 242 -5.96 11.09 2.32
N PRO A 243 -6.43 12.25 1.84
CA PRO A 243 -7.71 12.80 2.28
C PRO A 243 -8.85 11.91 1.80
N PHE A 244 -9.95 11.90 2.55
CA PHE A 244 -11.17 11.17 2.17
C PHE A 244 -12.41 12.05 2.38
N ALA A 245 -13.51 11.79 1.67
CA ALA A 245 -14.78 12.46 1.94
C ALA A 245 -15.38 11.96 3.25
N LYS A 246 -16.00 12.82 4.08
CA LYS A 246 -16.66 12.35 5.32
C LYS A 246 -17.75 11.31 5.06
N SER A 247 -18.41 11.39 3.90
CA SER A 247 -19.37 10.38 3.41
C SER A 247 -18.74 9.00 3.17
N ALA A 248 -17.42 8.91 3.10
CA ALA A 248 -16.72 7.63 2.97
C ALA A 248 -16.78 6.83 4.27
N VAL A 249 -16.84 7.47 5.44
CA VAL A 249 -16.97 6.74 6.72
C VAL A 249 -18.41 6.28 6.88
N ARG A 250 -18.60 4.96 6.96
CA ARG A 250 -19.93 4.32 7.03
C ARG A 250 -20.11 3.46 8.26
N GLU A 251 -19.02 3.03 8.88
CA GLU A 251 -19.06 2.24 10.11
C GLU A 251 -17.89 2.57 11.03
N VAL A 252 -18.13 2.51 12.34
CA VAL A 252 -17.08 2.48 13.36
C VAL A 252 -17.33 1.24 14.22
N VAL A 253 -16.34 0.35 14.24
CA VAL A 253 -16.36 -0.84 15.07
C VAL A 253 -15.47 -0.62 16.28
N LEU A 254 -16.02 -0.81 17.48
CA LEU A 254 -15.30 -0.74 18.73
C LEU A 254 -14.65 -2.10 19.01
N GLY A 255 -13.36 -2.07 19.35
CA GLY A 255 -12.65 -3.28 19.76
C GLY A 255 -13.26 -3.92 21.01
N PRO A 256 -13.02 -5.22 21.25
CA PRO A 256 -13.67 -5.98 22.31
C PRO A 256 -13.30 -5.52 23.74
N LYS A 257 -12.16 -4.84 23.91
CA LYS A 257 -11.72 -4.22 25.17
C LYS A 257 -11.95 -2.70 25.21
N ASN A 258 -12.64 -2.13 24.22
CA ASN A 258 -12.83 -0.70 24.15
C ASN A 258 -13.96 -0.26 25.11
N ASP A 259 -13.60 0.55 26.10
CA ASP A 259 -14.52 1.03 27.14
C ASP A 259 -15.58 2.02 26.62
N MET A 260 -15.40 2.58 25.43
CA MET A 260 -16.40 3.46 24.80
C MET A 260 -17.70 2.73 24.45
N LYS A 261 -17.74 1.39 24.54
CA LYS A 261 -18.96 0.59 24.38
C LYS A 261 -20.08 1.00 25.36
N ASP A 262 -19.71 1.52 26.54
CA ASP A 262 -20.64 2.00 27.56
C ASP A 262 -20.91 3.52 27.44
N HIS A 263 -20.29 4.18 26.46
CA HIS A 263 -20.33 5.64 26.25
C HIS A 263 -20.57 6.02 24.79
N LEU A 264 -21.47 5.30 24.10
CA LEU A 264 -21.74 5.51 22.67
C LEU A 264 -22.21 6.93 22.32
N ASP A 265 -22.90 7.63 23.22
CA ASP A 265 -23.32 9.02 22.97
C ASP A 265 -22.14 9.99 22.90
N ILE A 266 -21.06 9.73 23.65
CA ILE A 266 -19.81 10.51 23.54
C ILE A 266 -19.15 10.26 22.19
N LEU A 267 -19.18 9.02 21.70
CA LEU A 267 -18.66 8.68 20.38
C LEU A 267 -19.47 9.37 19.26
N LYS A 268 -20.81 9.36 19.35
CA LYS A 268 -21.68 10.09 18.42
C LYS A 268 -21.45 11.60 18.48
N MET A 269 -21.30 12.16 19.68
CA MET A 269 -20.97 13.57 19.87
C MET A 269 -19.63 13.91 19.21
N PHE A 270 -18.61 13.07 19.35
CA PHE A 270 -17.33 13.24 18.67
C PHE A 270 -17.48 13.21 17.14
N LEU A 271 -18.23 12.24 16.59
CA LEU A 271 -18.50 12.16 15.16
C LEU A 271 -19.20 13.43 14.64
N ALA A 272 -20.28 13.85 15.32
CA ALA A 272 -21.03 15.06 14.97
C ALA A 272 -20.17 16.34 15.08
N ALA A 273 -19.37 16.46 16.14
CA ALA A 273 -18.47 17.61 16.34
C ALA A 273 -17.39 17.71 15.25
N ASN A 274 -16.97 16.59 14.65
CA ASN A 274 -16.06 16.58 13.51
C ASN A 274 -16.79 16.58 12.15
N GLY A 275 -18.12 16.78 12.15
CA GLY A 275 -18.94 16.95 10.95
C GLY A 275 -19.25 15.65 10.20
N TYR A 276 -19.16 14.49 10.87
CA TYR A 276 -19.72 13.24 10.37
C TYR A 276 -21.21 13.19 10.73
N ASP A 277 -22.04 12.78 9.79
CA ASP A 277 -23.46 12.53 10.05
C ASP A 277 -23.62 11.16 10.71
N ASP A 278 -23.86 11.14 12.02
CA ASP A 278 -23.97 9.91 12.82
C ASP A 278 -25.15 9.02 12.40
N ARG A 279 -26.13 9.57 11.66
CA ARG A 279 -27.21 8.79 11.03
C ARG A 279 -26.70 7.91 9.89
N ASN A 280 -25.57 8.27 9.28
CA ASN A 280 -24.94 7.55 8.17
C ASN A 280 -23.75 6.69 8.61
N VAL A 281 -23.36 6.75 9.88
CA VAL A 281 -22.25 5.98 10.45
C VAL A 281 -22.80 4.94 11.42
N ARG A 282 -22.76 3.66 11.02
CA ARG A 282 -23.14 2.56 11.90
C ARG A 282 -22.11 2.41 13.01
N LEU A 283 -22.56 2.31 14.27
CA LEU A 283 -21.71 1.90 15.39
C LEU A 283 -21.91 0.41 15.66
N ARG A 284 -20.81 -0.33 15.80
CA ARG A 284 -20.83 -1.77 16.10
C ARG A 284 -19.81 -2.11 17.17
N ILE A 285 -20.15 -3.01 18.07
CA ILE A 285 -19.21 -3.57 19.05
C ILE A 285 -18.70 -4.90 18.52
N SER A 286 -17.40 -5.15 18.63
CA SER A 286 -16.79 -6.43 18.26
C SER A 286 -17.45 -7.60 18.98
N ARG A 287 -17.64 -8.71 18.26
CA ARG A 287 -18.12 -9.99 18.79
C ARG A 287 -17.00 -11.02 18.94
N SER A 288 -15.76 -10.64 18.63
CA SER A 288 -14.60 -11.52 18.74
C SER A 288 -14.46 -12.02 20.18
N SER A 289 -14.30 -13.33 20.35
CA SER A 289 -14.08 -13.97 21.66
C SER A 289 -12.67 -13.65 22.17
N TYR A 290 -12.52 -12.45 22.72
CA TYR A 290 -11.28 -12.03 23.39
C TYR A 290 -11.21 -12.73 24.76
N ARG A 291 -10.10 -13.44 24.99
CA ARG A 291 -9.73 -13.99 26.29
C ARG A 291 -8.48 -13.29 26.77
#